data_AF-A0A2A9NLP9-F1
#
_entry.id   AF-A0A2A9NLP9-F1
#
_cell.length_a   1.000
_cell.length_b   1.000
_cell.length_c   1.000
_cell.angle_alpha   90.00
_cell.angle_beta   90.00
_cell.angle_gamma   90.00
#
_symmetry.space_group_name_H-M   'P 1'
#
loop_
_entity.id
_entity.type
_entity.pdbx_description
1 polymer ?
#
loop_
_entity_poly.entity_id
_entity_poly.type
_entity_poly.pdbx_seq_one_letter_code
_entity_poly.pdbx_strand_id
1 'polypeptide(L)' 'LPWLPSSPDMNIIEHVWDQLDTLVHACNPLPCNQDGMWITLQEEWATFPQQALDTLFESMPCHVAALVKA' A
#
# COMPACT_ATOMS: atom_id res chain seq x y z
N LEU A 1 18.21 13.18 4.90
CA LEU A 1 17.17 14.07 5.42
C LEU A 1 16.57 13.40 6.66
N PRO A 2 16.36 14.11 7.78
CA PRO A 2 15.70 13.55 8.95
C PRO A 2 14.21 13.35 8.63
N TRP A 3 13.68 12.17 8.91
CA TRP A 3 12.26 11.84 8.72
C TRP A 3 11.43 12.54 9.82
N LEU A 4 10.38 13.27 9.44
CA LEU A 4 9.46 13.88 10.41
C LEU A 4 8.55 12.78 10.99
N PRO A 5 8.39 12.69 12.31
CA PRO A 5 7.70 11.59 12.98
C PRO A 5 6.17 11.57 12.80
N SER A 6 5.59 12.34 11.87
CA SER A 6 4.13 12.52 11.78
C SER A 6 3.61 12.71 10.36
N SER A 7 4.25 12.13 9.35
CA SER A 7 3.75 12.13 7.97
C SER A 7 3.32 10.73 7.55
N PRO A 8 2.14 10.24 7.98
CA PRO A 8 1.57 9.00 7.48
C PRO A 8 1.42 9.03 5.95
N ASP A 9 1.16 10.20 5.36
CA ASP A 9 1.12 10.42 3.90
C ASP A 9 2.44 10.14 3.17
N MET A 10 3.56 10.03 3.89
CA MET A 10 4.85 9.68 3.29
C MET A 10 5.18 8.19 3.37
N ASN A 11 4.38 7.39 4.08
CA ASN A 11 4.59 5.95 4.15
C ASN A 11 3.90 5.25 2.98
N ILE A 12 4.54 5.29 1.80
CA ILE A 12 4.09 4.58 0.57
C ILE A 12 3.75 3.12 0.88
N ILE A 13 4.50 2.49 1.79
CA ILE A 13 4.29 1.09 2.17
C ILE A 13 2.93 0.90 2.85
N GLU A 14 2.48 1.83 3.70
CA GLU A 14 1.13 1.78 4.30
C GLU A 14 0.02 1.90 3.25
N HIS A 15 0.18 2.77 2.26
CA HIS A 15 -0.80 2.88 1.17
C HIS A 15 -0.89 1.62 0.30
N VAL A 16 0.24 0.90 0.16
CA VAL A 16 0.25 -0.40 -0.53
C VAL A 16 -0.44 -1.46 0.34
N TRP A 17 -0.19 -1.47 1.65
CA TRP A 17 -0.86 -2.38 2.57
C TRP A 17 -2.37 -2.17 2.63
N ASP A 18 -2.86 -0.93 2.64
CA ASP A 18 -4.29 -0.62 2.66
C ASP A 18 -5.02 -1.17 1.40
N GLN A 19 -4.38 -1.03 0.24
CA GLN A 19 -4.90 -1.57 -1.01
C GLN A 19 -4.88 -3.10 -1.04
N LEU A 20 -3.79 -3.73 -0.57
CA LEU A 20 -3.70 -5.18 -0.46
C LEU A 20 -4.72 -5.75 0.52
N ASP A 21 -4.94 -5.09 1.66
CA ASP A 21 -5.94 -5.51 2.65
C ASP A 21 -7.34 -5.48 2.04
N THR A 22 -7.66 -4.45 1.27
CA THR A 22 -8.93 -4.35 0.53
C THR A 22 -9.09 -5.49 -0.48
N LEU A 23 -8.03 -5.84 -1.21
CA LEU A 23 -8.06 -6.94 -2.19
C LEU A 23 -8.28 -8.28 -1.49
N VAL A 24 -7.55 -8.57 -0.42
CA VAL A 24 -7.69 -9.80 0.36
C VAL A 24 -9.10 -9.93 0.96
N HIS A 25 -9.70 -8.83 1.43
CA HIS A 25 -11.08 -8.83 1.94
C HIS A 25 -12.14 -8.99 0.85
N ALA A 26 -11.81 -8.66 -0.40
CA ALA A 26 -12.69 -8.86 -1.56
C ALA A 26 -12.63 -10.28 -2.13
N CYS A 27 -11.62 -11.08 -1.77
CA CYS A 27 -11.49 -12.47 -2.22
C CYS A 27 -12.65 -13.35 -1.75
N ASN A 28 -13.08 -14.27 -2.62
CA ASN A 28 -14.13 -15.24 -2.30
C ASN A 28 -13.68 -16.66 -2.71
N PRO A 29 -13.58 -17.62 -1.77
CA PRO A 29 -13.88 -17.50 -0.34
C PRO A 29 -12.86 -16.66 0.41
N LEU A 30 -13.31 -15.99 1.49
CA LEU A 30 -12.42 -15.25 2.38
C LEU A 30 -11.41 -16.22 3.02
N PRO A 31 -10.11 -15.90 3.06
CA PRO A 31 -9.12 -16.74 3.73
C PRO A 31 -9.50 -16.94 5.21
N CYS A 32 -9.74 -18.19 5.58
CA CYS A 32 -10.22 -18.60 6.91
C CYS A 32 -9.07 -18.99 7.87
N ASN A 33 -7.88 -19.28 7.33
CA ASN A 33 -6.71 -19.66 8.11
C ASN A 33 -5.49 -18.81 7.71
N GLN A 34 -4.50 -18.75 8.60
CA GLN A 34 -3.31 -17.92 8.41
C GLN A 34 -2.52 -18.27 7.15
N ASP A 35 -2.41 -19.56 6.81
CA ASP A 35 -1.72 -20.01 5.60
C ASP A 35 -2.47 -19.58 4.34
N GLY A 36 -3.79 -19.68 4.34
CA GLY A 36 -4.67 -19.22 3.27
C GLY A 36 -4.57 -17.71 3.09
N MET A 37 -4.52 -16.95 4.19
CA MET A 37 -4.33 -15.50 4.15
C MET A 37 -2.97 -15.13 3.54
N TRP A 38 -1.91 -15.87 3.91
CA TRP A 38 -0.57 -15.67 3.35
C TRP A 38 -0.48 -16.03 1.86
N ILE A 39 -1.19 -17.07 1.42
CA ILE A 39 -1.29 -17.44 0.00
C ILE A 39 -2.04 -16.36 -0.77
N THR A 40 -3.24 -15.98 -0.32
CA THR A 40 -4.05 -14.95 -0.97
C THR A 40 -3.31 -13.62 -1.06
N LEU A 41 -2.61 -13.21 0.00
CA LEU A 41 -1.81 -11.99 -0.03
C LEU A 41 -0.72 -12.04 -1.12
N GLN A 42 -0.03 -13.18 -1.27
CA GLN A 42 0.98 -13.35 -2.31
C GLN A 42 0.38 -13.36 -3.72
N GLU A 43 -0.80 -13.97 -3.89
CA GLU A 43 -1.51 -13.99 -5.17
C GLU A 43 -1.97 -12.57 -5.55
N GLU A 44 -2.60 -11.84 -4.63
CA GLU A 44 -3.03 -10.45 -4.84
C GLU A 44 -1.83 -9.50 -5.04
N TRP A 45 -0.71 -9.74 -4.36
CA TRP A 45 0.52 -9.00 -4.61
C TRP A 45 1.09 -9.27 -6.00
N ALA A 46 1.05 -10.51 -6.47
CA ALA A 46 1.53 -10.87 -7.81
C ALA A 46 0.65 -10.30 -8.93
N THR A 47 -0.65 -10.08 -8.68
CA THR A 47 -1.58 -9.43 -9.61
C THR A 47 -1.65 -7.91 -9.43
N PHE A 48 -1.02 -7.37 -8.38
CA PHE A 48 -1.07 -5.95 -8.07
C PHE A 48 -0.56 -5.12 -9.25
N PRO A 49 -1.34 -4.13 -9.73
CA PRO A 49 -0.98 -3.39 -10.93
C PRO A 49 0.28 -2.55 -10.68
N GLN A 50 1.32 -2.78 -11.47
CA GLN A 50 2.54 -1.98 -11.44
C GLN A 50 2.25 -0.48 -11.60
N GLN A 51 1.25 -0.13 -12.41
CA GLN A 51 0.79 1.25 -12.58
C GLN A 51 0.32 1.91 -11.27
N ALA A 52 -0.28 1.15 -10.34
CA ALA A 52 -0.65 1.68 -9.03
C ALA A 52 0.60 1.99 -8.19
N LEU A 53 1.63 1.15 -8.26
CA LEU A 53 2.93 1.45 -7.63
C LEU A 53 3.57 2.69 -8.26
N ASP A 54 3.59 2.77 -9.59
CA ASP A 54 4.20 3.89 -10.31
C ASP A 54 3.50 5.21 -9.98
N THR A 55 2.16 5.21 -9.93
CA THR A 55 1.36 6.38 -9.50
C THR A 55 1.69 6.80 -8.06
N LEU A 56 1.91 5.84 -7.18
CA LEU A 56 2.33 6.07 -5.79
C LEU A 56 3.75 6.66 -5.68
N PHE A 57 4.68 6.22 -6.53
CA PHE A 57 6.01 6.81 -6.60
C PHE A 57 5.98 8.21 -7.24
N GLU A 58 5.13 8.44 -8.23
CA GLU A 58 4.96 9.74 -8.87
C GLU A 58 4.27 10.76 -7.98
N SER A 59 3.45 10.32 -7.00
CA SER A 59 2.80 11.23 -6.05
C SER A 59 3.72 11.67 -4.89
N MET A 60 4.85 10.98 -4.66
CA MET A 60 5.81 11.31 -3.60
C MET A 60 6.31 12.75 -3.62
N PRO A 61 6.76 13.33 -4.76
CA PRO A 61 7.16 14.73 -4.82
C PRO A 61 6.03 15.69 -4.38
N CYS A 62 4.77 15.37 -4.71
CA CYS A 62 3.62 16.14 -4.28
C CYS A 62 3.39 16.02 -2.76
N HIS A 63 3.52 14.82 -2.19
CA HIS A 63 3.39 14.60 -0.74
C HIS A 63 4.50 15.32 0.03
N VAL A 64 5.75 15.26 -0.48
CA VAL A 64 6.88 16.00 0.10
C VAL A 64 6.65 17.51 0.00
N ALA A 65 6.16 18.02 -1.13
CA ALA A 65 5.86 19.44 -1.29
C ALA A 65 4.72 19.90 -0.36
N ALA A 66 3.71 19.06 -0.13
CA ALA A 66 2.65 19.33 0.85
C ALA A 66 3.20 19.39 2.28
N LEU A 67 4.09 18.46 2.64
CA LEU A 67 4.75 18.44 3.94
C LEU A 67 5.64 19.67 4.16
N VAL A 68 6.40 20.10 3.15
CA VAL A 68 7.27 21.30 3.24
C VAL A 68 6.46 22.59 3.39
N LYS A 69 5.21 22.61 2.94
CA LYS A 69 4.29 23.76 3.08
C LYS A 69 3.51 23.77 4.39
N ALA A 70 3.44 22.63 5.10
CA ALA A 70 2.76 22.50 6.39
C ALA A 70 3.63 23.07 7.52
#